data_AF-A0A7Z9ZI70-F1
#
_entry.id   AF-A0A7Z9ZI70-F1
#
_cell.length_a   1.000
_cell.length_b   1.000
_cell.length_c   1.000
_cell.angle_alpha   90.00
_cell.angle_beta   90.00
_cell.angle_gamma   90.00
#
_symmetry.space_group_name_H-M   'P 1'
#
loop_
_entity.id
_entity.type
_entity.pdbx_description
1 polymer ?
#
loop_
_entity_poly.entity_id
_entity_poly.type
_entity_poly.pdbx_seq_one_letter_code
_entity_poly.pdbx_strand_id
1 'polypeptide(L)'
;MRGNREVKEMAEIRFEPTLFVFLGTSSGEVGWRLKELLHRAYGDVPVLRFLWADADITIEPQAAPWFSPMERAELVGFNGAEVVANLDAYPAIRAWWPRESRLKPGFIRRGANMIRLHGRLALFRMFNDRTAGPAFIDKLRAAIDALQQIENFDKTEAMSTERMRYIVERGSVRVVIVFSTCGGAGSAMAFDVAYLCRHLLQGSNPTIIGIALLPPVLDKAIKNESQPQREKIRANTYAWFKESGHLLENPYWHVEYPEGAPVTIQAPPFDLHFVVDLGNQAGDRLNSADDIYTMVAQAIFLDTGSSIAGTSRGFNANVNTGVLLEEFQGKQRAYSSLAAAFLVYPMEKILNYCGARLSQAMINQGLLARPDPNQVAEAASTLLGRLRLRDARVLEGLLADRRVPNLNAPAIRKAKSVEAIRSLLATQEARDAQERQRQTERISATAESLLATSQTALKAEVTALAIKRGLPFAQAVLDLLTAEPETDEPVQESTLSLLGFRARLAQQGISEADLTQAEKEYRAARERLRALEGGFWQGMRKKVRKGSWKRDLDRAR
;
A
#
# COMPACT_ATOMS: atom_id res chain seq x y z
N MET A 1 19.70 -25.29 12.67
CA MET A 1 20.08 -24.30 11.65
C MET A 1 20.32 -22.97 12.36
N ARG A 2 21.58 -22.57 12.52
CA ARG A 2 21.94 -21.25 13.05
C ARG A 2 21.57 -20.23 11.98
N GLY A 3 20.65 -19.33 12.29
CA GLY A 3 20.29 -18.23 11.40
C GLY A 3 21.52 -17.36 11.19
N ASN A 4 22.00 -17.29 9.95
CA ASN A 4 22.85 -16.19 9.52
C ASN A 4 22.05 -14.91 9.78
N ARG A 5 22.44 -14.14 10.81
CA ARG A 5 22.14 -12.72 10.82
C ARG A 5 22.86 -12.15 9.62
N GLU A 6 22.14 -11.96 8.51
CA GLU A 6 22.58 -11.03 7.48
C GLU A 6 22.89 -9.72 8.19
N VAL A 7 24.17 -9.39 8.27
CA VAL A 7 24.60 -8.04 8.60
C VAL A 7 24.05 -7.22 7.43
N LYS A 8 22.88 -6.58 7.63
CA LYS A 8 22.37 -5.61 6.67
C LYS A 8 23.43 -4.53 6.57
N GLU A 9 24.15 -4.52 5.45
CA GLU A 9 25.18 -3.55 5.17
C GLU A 9 24.53 -2.16 5.23
N MET A 10 24.92 -1.39 6.24
CA MET A 10 24.40 -0.04 6.46
C MET A 10 24.97 0.86 5.36
N ALA A 11 24.10 1.43 4.52
CA ALA A 11 24.55 2.31 3.46
C ALA A 11 24.96 3.68 4.05
N GLU A 12 26.21 4.09 3.86
CA GLU A 12 26.65 5.44 4.20
C GLU A 12 26.32 6.40 3.05
N ILE A 13 25.61 7.48 3.36
CA ILE A 13 25.26 8.55 2.44
C ILE A 13 25.93 9.82 2.92
N ARG A 14 26.76 10.40 2.06
CA ARG A 14 27.53 11.62 2.35
C ARG A 14 26.89 12.80 1.62
N PHE A 15 26.51 13.81 2.40
CA PHE A 15 25.97 15.07 1.89
C PHE A 15 26.98 16.18 2.08
N GLU A 16 27.34 16.81 0.98
CA GLU A 16 27.96 18.13 0.98
C GLU A 16 26.85 19.18 1.07
N PRO A 17 26.92 20.17 1.98
CA PRO A 17 25.99 21.30 1.99
C PRO A 17 25.89 21.95 0.61
N THR A 18 24.71 21.88 0.00
CA THR A 18 24.51 22.24 -1.41
C THR A 18 23.33 23.18 -1.60
N LEU A 19 23.56 24.27 -2.34
CA LEU A 19 22.51 25.13 -2.87
C LEU A 19 22.28 24.86 -4.36
N PHE A 20 21.05 24.47 -4.69
CA PHE A 20 20.58 24.35 -6.06
C PHE A 20 19.88 25.64 -6.48
N VAL A 21 20.39 26.30 -7.51
CA VAL A 21 19.83 27.53 -8.07
C VAL A 21 19.29 27.27 -9.46
N PHE A 22 18.03 27.58 -9.70
CA PHE A 22 17.36 27.45 -10.99
C PHE A 22 17.04 28.86 -11.51
N LEU A 23 17.53 29.20 -12.70
CA LEU A 23 17.36 30.53 -13.29
C LEU A 23 16.50 30.47 -14.58
N GLY A 24 15.24 30.87 -14.43
CA GLY A 24 14.23 30.83 -15.50
C GLY A 24 13.33 29.60 -15.45
N THR A 25 12.41 29.52 -16.41
CA THR A 25 11.32 28.53 -16.41
C THR A 25 11.82 27.10 -16.64
N SER A 26 12.63 26.87 -17.68
CA SER A 26 13.14 25.53 -18.01
C SER A 26 14.04 24.92 -16.94
N SER A 27 14.78 25.73 -16.19
CA SER A 27 15.52 25.24 -15.03
C SER A 27 14.61 24.94 -13.85
N GLY A 28 13.48 25.64 -13.70
CA GLY A 28 12.46 25.30 -12.71
C GLY A 28 11.89 23.90 -12.92
N GLU A 29 11.71 23.50 -14.17
CA GLU A 29 11.32 22.14 -14.56
C GLU A 29 12.33 21.07 -14.10
N VAL A 30 13.63 21.36 -14.17
CA VAL A 30 14.66 20.51 -13.57
C VAL A 30 14.54 20.49 -12.04
N GLY A 31 14.30 21.66 -11.44
CA GLY A 31 14.35 21.83 -10.00
C GLY A 31 13.27 21.07 -9.22
N TRP A 32 12.01 21.10 -9.68
CA TRP A 32 10.96 20.34 -8.98
C TRP A 32 11.16 18.83 -9.11
N ARG A 33 11.61 18.35 -10.28
CA ARG A 33 11.95 16.93 -10.52
C ARG A 33 13.09 16.48 -9.62
N LEU A 34 14.14 17.30 -9.49
CA LEU A 34 15.26 17.01 -8.58
C LEU A 34 14.79 16.96 -7.13
N LYS A 35 13.98 17.92 -6.69
CA LYS A 35 13.47 17.96 -5.32
C LYS A 35 12.57 16.78 -5.02
N GLU A 36 11.75 16.34 -5.98
CA GLU A 36 10.96 15.11 -5.88
C GLU A 36 11.84 13.87 -5.71
N LEU A 37 12.89 13.73 -6.52
CA LEU A 37 13.84 12.62 -6.43
C LEU A 37 14.54 12.57 -5.07
N LEU A 38 15.06 13.72 -4.61
CA LEU A 38 15.74 13.83 -3.31
C LEU A 38 14.78 13.55 -2.14
N HIS A 39 13.57 14.10 -2.17
CA HIS A 39 12.57 13.88 -1.13
C HIS A 39 12.15 12.42 -1.05
N ARG A 40 11.89 11.76 -2.19
CA ARG A 40 11.55 10.34 -2.24
C ARG A 40 12.67 9.43 -1.73
N ALA A 41 13.93 9.80 -2.01
CA ALA A 41 15.08 8.99 -1.62
C ALA A 41 15.48 9.20 -0.16
N TYR A 42 15.47 10.45 0.30
CA TYR A 42 16.14 10.85 1.55
C TYR A 42 15.26 11.64 2.52
N GLY A 43 14.07 12.07 2.10
CA GLY A 43 13.25 13.05 2.82
C GLY A 43 13.79 14.49 2.66
N ASP A 44 13.33 15.39 3.53
CA ASP A 44 13.72 16.80 3.49
C ASP A 44 15.06 17.05 4.18
N VAL A 45 16.15 16.82 3.45
CA VAL A 45 17.53 16.94 3.95
C VAL A 45 17.90 18.40 4.26
N PRO A 46 18.16 18.77 5.53
CA PRO A 46 18.40 20.16 5.92
C PRO A 46 19.68 20.80 5.38
N VAL A 47 20.63 20.08 4.79
CA VAL A 47 21.82 20.68 4.16
C VAL A 47 21.65 20.91 2.65
N LEU A 48 20.50 20.53 2.10
CA LEU A 48 20.14 20.79 0.71
C LEU A 48 19.18 21.99 0.66
N ARG A 49 19.54 23.00 -0.14
CA ARG A 49 18.77 24.25 -0.28
C ARG A 49 18.45 24.50 -1.73
N PHE A 50 17.32 25.16 -1.98
CA PHE A 50 16.80 25.40 -3.32
C PHE A 50 16.43 26.86 -3.48
N LEU A 51 16.73 27.44 -4.64
CA LEU A 51 16.31 28.77 -5.02
C LEU A 51 15.95 28.78 -6.51
N TRP A 52 14.73 29.16 -6.84
CA TRP A 52 14.26 29.33 -8.20
C TRP A 52 13.91 30.78 -8.47
N ALA A 53 14.75 31.45 -9.26
CA ALA A 53 14.54 32.82 -9.70
C ALA A 53 14.02 32.86 -11.13
N ASP A 54 12.93 33.60 -11.39
CA ASP A 54 12.37 33.74 -12.73
C ASP A 54 11.69 35.10 -12.92
N ALA A 55 11.71 35.60 -14.16
CA ALA A 55 10.99 36.79 -14.58
C ALA A 55 9.59 36.44 -15.13
N ASP A 56 9.06 35.27 -14.78
CA ASP A 56 7.74 34.78 -15.13
C ASP A 56 7.02 34.26 -13.87
N ILE A 57 5.77 34.68 -13.66
CA ILE A 57 4.92 34.21 -12.56
C ILE A 57 4.31 32.84 -12.82
N THR A 58 4.36 32.36 -14.05
CA THR A 58 3.69 31.13 -14.45
C THR A 58 4.44 29.94 -13.87
N ILE A 59 3.73 29.12 -13.09
CA ILE A 59 4.23 27.89 -12.52
C ILE A 59 3.29 26.76 -12.90
N GLU A 60 3.86 25.63 -13.34
CA GLU A 60 3.06 24.45 -13.62
C GLU A 60 2.47 23.89 -12.31
N PRO A 61 1.22 23.38 -12.32
CA PRO A 61 0.60 22.81 -11.11
C PRO A 61 1.42 21.68 -10.46
N GLN A 62 2.22 20.96 -11.26
CA GLN A 62 3.10 19.90 -10.77
C GLN A 62 4.31 20.47 -10.01
N ALA A 63 4.82 21.62 -10.41
CA ALA A 63 5.98 22.27 -9.80
C ALA A 63 5.63 23.07 -8.53
N ALA A 64 4.41 23.64 -8.47
CA ALA A 64 3.99 24.54 -7.40
C ALA A 64 4.13 23.98 -5.97
N PRO A 65 3.77 22.71 -5.68
CA PRO A 65 3.90 22.15 -4.33
C PRO A 65 5.36 22.01 -3.86
N TRP A 66 6.33 22.02 -4.78
CA TRP A 66 7.73 21.76 -4.46
C TRP A 66 8.51 23.00 -4.03
N PHE A 67 8.01 24.22 -4.23
CA PHE A 67 8.74 25.44 -3.88
C PHE A 67 7.97 26.29 -2.88
N SER A 68 8.60 26.56 -1.75
CA SER A 68 8.08 27.51 -0.77
C SER A 68 8.28 28.97 -1.25
N PRO A 69 7.58 29.95 -0.66
CA PRO A 69 7.79 31.36 -0.96
C PRO A 69 9.24 31.84 -0.77
N MET A 70 10.02 31.20 0.11
CA MET A 70 11.45 31.51 0.32
C MET A 70 12.35 30.91 -0.74
N GLU A 71 11.93 29.80 -1.35
CA GLU A 71 12.66 29.17 -2.44
C GLU A 71 12.27 29.73 -3.81
N ARG A 72 11.16 30.48 -3.92
CA ARG A 72 10.69 31.09 -5.18
C ARG A 72 10.95 32.59 -5.22
N ALA A 73 11.87 33.06 -6.05
CA ALA A 73 12.13 34.48 -6.28
C ALA A 73 11.48 34.96 -7.59
N GLU A 74 10.39 35.73 -7.48
CA GLU A 74 9.67 36.30 -8.62
C GLU A 74 10.25 37.67 -8.98
N LEU A 75 10.91 37.77 -10.13
CA LEU A 75 11.58 38.97 -10.62
C LEU A 75 10.66 39.75 -11.58
N VAL A 76 9.49 40.13 -11.09
CA VAL A 76 8.36 40.61 -11.90
C VAL A 76 7.61 41.75 -11.21
N GLY A 77 6.61 42.33 -11.89
CA GLY A 77 5.66 43.26 -11.27
C GLY A 77 6.04 44.73 -11.42
N PHE A 78 6.93 45.06 -12.35
CA PHE A 78 7.38 46.43 -12.58
C PHE A 78 7.38 46.81 -14.06
N ASN A 79 7.28 48.11 -14.33
CA ASN A 79 7.41 48.66 -15.68
C ASN A 79 8.88 48.97 -15.99
N GLY A 80 9.54 48.11 -16.75
CA GLY A 80 10.94 48.29 -17.13
C GLY A 80 11.16 49.50 -18.07
N ALA A 81 10.14 49.93 -18.81
CA ALA A 81 10.25 51.17 -19.60
C ALA A 81 10.35 52.42 -18.71
N GLU A 82 9.63 52.45 -17.59
CA GLU A 82 9.73 53.53 -16.60
C GLU A 82 11.08 53.52 -15.89
N VAL A 83 11.63 52.35 -15.56
CA VAL A 83 12.97 52.23 -14.97
C VAL A 83 14.03 52.81 -15.92
N VAL A 84 13.98 52.43 -17.20
CA VAL A 84 14.94 52.91 -18.21
C VAL A 84 14.76 54.41 -18.51
N ALA A 85 13.54 54.94 -18.43
CA ALA A 85 13.30 56.37 -18.57
C ALA A 85 13.85 57.19 -17.38
N ASN A 86 14.03 56.57 -16.21
CA ASN A 86 14.44 57.21 -14.96
C ASN A 86 15.73 56.60 -14.38
N LEU A 87 16.71 56.25 -15.23
CA LEU A 87 17.93 55.54 -14.81
C LEU A 87 18.73 56.25 -13.71
N ASP A 88 18.64 57.59 -13.60
CA ASP A 88 19.33 58.34 -12.54
C ASP A 88 18.83 57.96 -11.13
N ALA A 89 17.58 57.48 -11.00
CA ALA A 89 17.05 56.93 -9.75
C ALA A 89 17.52 55.49 -9.48
N TYR A 90 18.20 54.85 -10.43
CA TYR A 90 18.65 53.46 -10.36
C TYR A 90 20.14 53.36 -10.72
N PRO A 91 21.06 53.87 -9.89
CA PRO A 91 22.49 53.98 -10.21
C PRO A 91 23.13 52.63 -10.57
N ALA A 92 22.79 51.56 -9.85
CA ALA A 92 23.28 50.21 -10.13
C ALA A 92 22.83 49.68 -11.51
N ILE A 93 21.65 50.09 -12.00
CA ILE A 93 21.16 49.73 -13.35
C ILE A 93 21.81 50.63 -14.40
N ARG A 94 21.92 51.92 -14.11
CA ARG A 94 22.57 52.93 -14.97
C ARG A 94 24.03 52.59 -15.29
N ALA A 95 24.72 51.92 -14.36
CA ALA A 95 26.11 51.53 -14.51
C ALA A 95 26.37 50.59 -15.71
N TRP A 96 25.41 49.73 -16.05
CA TRP A 96 25.58 48.72 -17.12
C TRP A 96 24.54 48.82 -18.25
N TRP A 97 23.44 49.54 -18.07
CA TRP A 97 22.44 49.69 -19.13
C TRP A 97 23.03 50.43 -20.34
N PRO A 98 22.91 49.90 -21.59
CA PRO A 98 23.53 50.55 -22.74
C PRO A 98 22.90 51.93 -23.00
N ARG A 99 23.73 52.97 -23.02
CA ARG A 99 23.29 54.38 -23.15
C ARG A 99 22.51 54.65 -24.44
N GLU A 100 22.88 53.97 -25.52
CA GLU A 100 22.26 54.11 -26.85
C GLU A 100 21.20 53.02 -27.13
N SER A 101 20.76 52.31 -26.09
CA SER A 101 19.77 51.23 -26.23
C SER A 101 18.43 51.80 -26.72
N ARG A 102 17.93 51.24 -27.84
CA ARG A 102 16.57 51.49 -28.32
C ARG A 102 15.55 50.51 -27.73
N LEU A 103 15.96 49.67 -26.77
CA LEU A 103 15.09 48.68 -26.16
C LEU A 103 14.05 49.35 -25.28
N LYS A 104 12.81 48.85 -25.37
CA LYS A 104 11.69 49.25 -24.52
C LYS A 104 11.21 48.00 -23.79
N PRO A 105 11.67 47.78 -22.53
CA PRO A 105 11.38 46.54 -21.82
C PRO A 105 9.89 46.28 -21.56
N GLY A 106 9.08 47.34 -21.53
CA GLY A 106 7.66 47.24 -21.21
C GLY A 106 7.45 46.74 -19.78
N PHE A 107 6.27 46.20 -19.51
CA PHE A 107 5.94 45.62 -18.20
C PHE A 107 6.49 44.19 -18.08
N ILE A 108 7.30 43.93 -17.06
CA ILE A 108 7.89 42.60 -16.82
C ILE A 108 6.94 41.78 -15.94
N ARG A 109 6.32 40.75 -16.52
CA ARG A 109 5.39 39.84 -15.83
C ARG A 109 5.40 38.40 -16.34
N ARG A 110 5.59 38.21 -17.65
CA ARG A 110 5.55 36.90 -18.32
C ARG A 110 6.82 36.68 -19.13
N GLY A 111 7.94 36.69 -18.43
CA GLY A 111 9.27 36.53 -19.00
C GLY A 111 9.90 37.80 -19.55
N ALA A 112 11.14 37.64 -20.01
CA ALA A 112 12.00 38.70 -20.51
C ALA A 112 11.96 38.85 -22.06
N ASN A 113 10.94 38.32 -22.74
CA ASN A 113 10.78 38.36 -24.20
C ASN A 113 12.00 37.87 -24.99
N MET A 114 12.75 36.91 -24.44
CA MET A 114 14.02 36.42 -25.01
C MET A 114 15.08 37.53 -25.22
N ILE A 115 15.04 38.59 -24.41
CA ILE A 115 16.03 39.68 -24.45
C ILE A 115 16.80 39.67 -23.13
N ARG A 116 18.11 39.40 -23.20
CA ARG A 116 18.96 39.22 -22.02
C ARG A 116 19.01 40.46 -21.12
N LEU A 117 19.08 41.65 -21.72
CA LEU A 117 19.06 42.91 -20.96
C LEU A 117 17.80 43.07 -20.10
N HIS A 118 16.64 42.56 -20.54
CA HIS A 118 15.41 42.60 -19.74
C HIS A 118 15.51 41.65 -18.53
N GLY A 119 16.15 40.49 -18.69
CA GLY A 119 16.38 39.55 -17.58
C GLY A 119 17.30 40.13 -16.52
N ARG A 120 18.43 40.72 -16.94
CA ARG A 120 19.35 41.40 -15.99
C ARG A 120 18.69 42.61 -15.33
N LEU A 121 17.86 43.36 -16.07
CA LEU A 121 17.06 44.46 -15.52
C LEU A 121 16.12 43.97 -14.42
N ALA A 122 15.46 42.83 -14.63
CA ALA A 122 14.57 42.23 -13.65
C ALA A 122 15.31 41.83 -12.37
N LEU A 123 16.49 41.20 -12.49
CA LEU A 123 17.33 40.89 -11.33
C LEU A 123 17.68 42.13 -10.53
N PHE A 124 18.17 43.18 -11.19
CA PHE A 124 18.58 44.40 -10.49
C PHE A 124 17.40 45.15 -9.91
N ARG A 125 16.30 45.31 -10.66
CA ARG A 125 15.13 46.03 -10.13
C ARG A 125 14.54 45.32 -8.92
N MET A 126 14.49 43.99 -8.94
CA MET A 126 13.89 43.19 -7.88
C MET A 126 14.92 42.69 -6.84
N PHE A 127 16.17 43.16 -6.94
CA PHE A 127 17.29 42.66 -6.14
C PHE A 127 17.02 42.74 -4.64
N ASN A 128 16.59 43.93 -4.19
CA ASN A 128 16.27 44.31 -2.82
C ASN A 128 14.82 44.79 -2.66
N ASP A 129 13.95 44.51 -3.65
CA ASP A 129 12.53 44.89 -3.57
C ASP A 129 11.79 44.00 -2.57
N ARG A 130 11.27 44.62 -1.51
CA ARG A 130 10.60 43.93 -0.40
C ARG A 130 9.10 44.18 -0.34
N THR A 131 8.51 44.73 -1.40
CA THR A 131 7.10 45.16 -1.39
C THR A 131 6.11 44.00 -1.34
N ALA A 132 6.48 42.84 -1.90
CA ALA A 132 5.64 41.65 -1.98
C ALA A 132 6.14 40.50 -1.06
N GLY A 133 7.09 40.76 -0.17
CA GLY A 133 7.76 39.78 0.67
C GLY A 133 9.29 39.88 0.57
N PRO A 134 10.04 38.89 1.07
CA PRO A 134 11.51 38.92 1.04
C PRO A 134 12.05 39.02 -0.39
N ALA A 135 13.07 39.87 -0.56
CA ALA A 135 13.67 40.14 -1.85
C ALA A 135 14.51 38.95 -2.35
N PHE A 136 14.98 39.03 -3.60
CA PHE A 136 15.91 38.03 -4.14
C PHE A 136 17.15 37.87 -3.24
N ILE A 137 17.78 38.98 -2.83
CA ILE A 137 19.00 38.92 -2.01
C ILE A 137 18.74 38.33 -0.62
N ASP A 138 17.57 38.58 -0.02
CA ASP A 138 17.21 38.02 1.29
C ASP A 138 17.06 36.50 1.19
N LYS A 139 16.41 36.01 0.13
CA LYS A 139 16.24 34.58 -0.14
C LYS A 139 17.57 33.88 -0.41
N LEU A 140 18.45 34.52 -1.20
CA LEU A 140 19.79 33.98 -1.50
C LEU A 140 20.65 33.90 -0.23
N ARG A 141 20.69 34.97 0.58
CA ARG A 141 21.42 34.98 1.86
C ARG A 141 20.88 33.92 2.81
N ALA A 142 19.57 33.85 3.01
CA ALA A 142 18.95 32.86 3.88
C ALA A 142 19.28 31.42 3.45
N ALA A 143 19.28 31.15 2.14
CA ALA A 143 19.66 29.83 1.61
C ALA A 143 21.14 29.52 1.87
N ILE A 144 22.05 30.48 1.65
CA ILE A 144 23.49 30.34 1.87
C ILE A 144 23.83 30.18 3.35
N ASP A 145 23.29 31.03 4.22
CA ASP A 145 23.53 31.00 5.66
C ASP A 145 23.11 29.63 6.23
N ALA A 146 22.00 29.08 5.73
CA ALA A 146 21.51 27.79 6.15
C ALA A 146 22.45 26.62 5.76
N LEU A 147 23.31 26.76 4.74
CA LEU A 147 24.32 25.75 4.39
C LEU A 147 25.44 25.65 5.43
N GLN A 148 25.66 26.69 6.23
CA GLN A 148 26.76 26.78 7.18
C GLN A 148 26.30 26.59 8.63
N GLN A 149 24.99 26.46 8.86
CA GLN A 149 24.42 26.28 10.19
C GLN A 149 24.67 24.87 10.73
N ILE A 150 25.36 24.79 11.86
CA ILE A 150 25.63 23.53 12.59
C ILE A 150 24.34 22.78 12.90
N GLU A 151 23.26 23.49 13.25
CA GLU A 151 21.96 22.88 13.51
C GLU A 151 21.43 22.09 12.30
N ASN A 152 21.65 22.56 11.08
CA ASN A 152 21.24 21.84 9.87
C ASN A 152 22.12 20.60 9.61
N PHE A 153 23.38 20.63 10.04
CA PHE A 153 24.26 19.46 9.99
C PHE A 153 23.74 18.38 10.93
N ASP A 154 23.50 18.74 12.19
CA ASP A 154 23.05 17.80 13.22
C ASP A 154 21.65 17.25 12.90
N LYS A 155 20.72 18.08 12.40
CA LYS A 155 19.40 17.61 11.93
C LYS A 155 19.52 16.62 10.77
N THR A 156 20.44 16.84 9.84
CA THR A 156 20.66 15.92 8.72
C THR A 156 21.18 14.57 9.22
N GLU A 157 22.20 14.58 10.08
CA GLU A 157 22.77 13.34 10.61
C GLU A 157 21.77 12.57 11.49
N ALA A 158 20.88 13.28 12.19
CA ALA A 158 19.79 12.71 12.98
C ALA A 158 18.69 12.03 12.13
N MET A 159 18.62 12.28 10.82
CA MET A 159 17.71 11.56 9.91
C MET A 159 18.20 10.13 9.57
N SER A 160 19.38 9.73 10.07
CA SER A 160 19.89 8.38 9.90
C SER A 160 18.91 7.33 10.43
N THR A 161 18.83 6.19 9.73
CA THR A 161 18.01 5.03 10.09
C THR A 161 18.88 3.79 10.29
N GLU A 162 18.29 2.68 10.71
CA GLU A 162 18.99 1.39 10.81
C GLU A 162 19.62 0.91 9.48
N ARG A 163 19.16 1.43 8.34
CA ARG A 163 19.62 1.03 7.00
C ARG A 163 20.49 2.07 6.31
N MET A 164 20.32 3.35 6.66
CA MET A 164 21.01 4.46 5.99
C MET A 164 21.62 5.39 7.03
N ARG A 165 22.92 5.61 6.95
CA ARG A 165 23.63 6.56 7.80
C ARG A 165 23.94 7.82 7.00
N TYR A 166 23.42 8.96 7.45
CA TYR A 166 23.69 10.24 6.83
C TYR A 166 24.90 10.90 7.50
N ILE A 167 25.83 11.39 6.68
CA ILE A 167 27.07 12.02 7.10
C ILE A 167 27.18 13.36 6.38
N VAL A 168 27.43 14.44 7.09
CA VAL A 168 27.59 15.77 6.48
C VAL A 168 29.06 16.13 6.33
N GLU A 169 29.47 16.53 5.11
CA GLU A 169 30.81 17.03 4.80
C GLU A 169 30.91 18.52 5.16
N ARG A 170 31.11 18.81 6.45
CA ARG A 170 31.02 20.18 7.03
C ARG A 170 32.07 21.19 6.54
N GLY A 171 33.07 20.75 5.77
CA GLY A 171 34.22 21.57 5.33
C GLY A 171 34.13 22.09 3.90
N SER A 172 33.09 21.73 3.16
CA SER A 172 32.91 22.16 1.77
C SER A 172 31.47 22.58 1.51
N VAL A 173 31.29 23.53 0.60
CA VAL A 173 29.98 24.04 0.19
C VAL A 173 29.91 23.99 -1.31
N ARG A 174 28.75 23.58 -1.82
CA ARG A 174 28.52 23.45 -3.25
C ARG A 174 27.36 24.31 -3.70
N VAL A 175 27.49 24.88 -4.89
CA VAL A 175 26.40 25.58 -5.57
C VAL A 175 26.23 24.99 -6.96
N VAL A 176 25.02 24.56 -7.29
CA VAL A 176 24.68 24.04 -8.63
C VAL A 176 23.69 24.99 -9.26
N ILE A 177 24.10 25.66 -10.34
CA ILE A 177 23.30 26.65 -11.04
C ILE A 177 22.84 26.07 -12.37
N VAL A 178 21.54 25.83 -12.50
CA VAL A 178 20.91 25.35 -13.74
C VAL A 178 20.24 26.51 -14.45
N PHE A 179 20.55 26.69 -15.73
CA PHE A 179 20.02 27.78 -16.54
C PHE A 179 20.01 27.41 -18.02
N SER A 180 19.30 28.19 -18.83
CA SER A 180 19.40 28.14 -20.29
C SER A 180 20.36 29.22 -20.80
N THR A 181 21.16 28.91 -21.81
CA THR A 181 22.02 29.90 -22.49
C THR A 181 21.27 30.85 -23.42
N CYS A 182 20.02 30.54 -23.75
CA CYS A 182 19.23 31.24 -24.76
C CYS A 182 18.01 31.99 -24.20
N GLY A 183 17.52 31.62 -23.01
CA GLY A 183 16.41 32.30 -22.36
C GLY A 183 16.76 33.73 -21.96
N GLY A 184 15.80 34.66 -22.02
CA GLY A 184 16.06 36.08 -21.69
C GLY A 184 16.38 36.34 -20.21
N ALA A 185 15.82 35.54 -19.29
CA ALA A 185 16.07 35.66 -17.86
C ALA A 185 17.32 34.85 -17.44
N GLY A 186 17.24 33.51 -17.55
CA GLY A 186 18.29 32.61 -17.06
C GLY A 186 19.69 32.94 -17.57
N SER A 187 19.86 33.08 -18.88
CA SER A 187 21.15 33.39 -19.49
C SER A 187 21.71 34.76 -19.08
N ALA A 188 20.84 35.71 -18.71
CA ALA A 188 21.24 37.06 -18.35
C ALA A 188 21.71 37.17 -16.90
N MET A 189 21.24 36.28 -16.03
CA MET A 189 21.49 36.33 -14.58
C MET A 189 22.54 35.32 -14.13
N ALA A 190 22.85 34.31 -14.96
CA ALA A 190 23.73 33.20 -14.58
C ALA A 190 25.08 33.65 -14.01
N PHE A 191 25.74 34.62 -14.65
CA PHE A 191 27.02 35.14 -14.16
C PHE A 191 26.85 35.97 -12.88
N ASP A 192 25.90 36.92 -12.86
CA ASP A 192 25.65 37.76 -11.68
C ASP A 192 25.39 36.89 -10.44
N VAL A 193 24.54 35.87 -10.56
CA VAL A 193 24.20 34.94 -9.46
C VAL A 193 25.38 34.06 -9.06
N ALA A 194 26.18 33.56 -10.02
CA ALA A 194 27.37 32.79 -9.71
C ALA A 194 28.38 33.62 -8.88
N TYR A 195 28.63 34.86 -9.29
CA TYR A 195 29.54 35.76 -8.58
C TYR A 195 29.00 36.23 -7.23
N LEU A 196 27.69 36.44 -7.10
CA LEU A 196 27.04 36.68 -5.80
C LEU A 196 27.23 35.49 -4.86
N CYS A 197 27.06 34.26 -5.35
CA CYS A 197 27.31 33.06 -4.56
C CYS A 197 28.78 32.99 -4.13
N ARG A 198 29.74 33.23 -5.04
CA ARG A 198 31.18 33.28 -4.68
C ARG A 198 31.44 34.32 -3.60
N HIS A 199 30.87 35.51 -3.73
CA HIS A 199 31.05 36.61 -2.79
C HIS A 199 30.52 36.27 -1.39
N LEU A 200 29.29 35.76 -1.32
CA LEU A 200 28.65 35.42 -0.05
C LEU A 200 29.30 34.20 0.62
N LEU A 201 30.01 33.36 -0.15
CA LEU A 201 30.68 32.14 0.33
C LEU A 201 32.22 32.26 0.38
N GLN A 202 32.81 33.46 0.30
CA GLN A 202 34.27 33.65 0.24
C GLN A 202 35.07 32.92 1.33
N GLY A 203 34.48 32.68 2.51
CA GLY A 203 35.10 31.96 3.63
C GLY A 203 34.98 30.43 3.60
N SER A 204 34.27 29.84 2.64
CA SER A 204 33.93 28.40 2.63
C SER A 204 34.46 27.64 1.41
N ASN A 205 35.30 28.27 0.59
CA ASN A 205 35.87 27.69 -0.64
C ASN A 205 34.83 26.93 -1.50
N PRO A 206 33.78 27.63 -1.96
CA PRO A 206 32.64 26.98 -2.59
C PRO A 206 33.01 26.40 -3.97
N THR A 207 32.49 25.21 -4.26
CA THR A 207 32.51 24.68 -5.64
C THR A 207 31.23 25.10 -6.35
N ILE A 208 31.35 25.90 -7.42
CA ILE A 208 30.22 26.37 -8.23
C ILE A 208 30.17 25.63 -9.56
N ILE A 209 29.06 24.95 -9.80
CA ILE A 209 28.82 24.14 -10.99
C ILE A 209 27.72 24.79 -11.82
N GLY A 210 28.01 25.09 -13.08
CA GLY A 210 27.00 25.52 -14.05
C GLY A 210 26.47 24.33 -14.84
N ILE A 211 25.17 24.28 -15.07
CA ILE A 211 24.53 23.36 -16.01
C ILE A 211 23.68 24.18 -16.99
N ALA A 212 24.19 24.31 -18.21
CA ALA A 212 23.66 25.14 -19.27
C ALA A 212 22.87 24.32 -20.29
N LEU A 213 21.57 24.62 -20.42
CA LEU A 213 20.72 24.07 -21.48
C LEU A 213 20.93 24.83 -22.80
N LEU A 214 21.14 24.08 -23.88
CA LEU A 214 21.39 24.61 -25.22
C LEU A 214 20.09 24.85 -26.03
N PRO A 215 20.14 25.66 -27.11
CA PRO A 215 18.98 25.99 -27.95
C PRO A 215 18.08 24.82 -28.34
N PRO A 216 18.60 23.64 -28.77
CA PRO A 216 17.72 22.55 -29.22
C PRO A 216 16.75 22.04 -28.16
N VAL A 217 17.07 22.24 -26.87
CA VAL A 217 16.16 21.94 -25.75
C VAL A 217 14.98 22.90 -25.74
N LEU A 218 15.21 24.20 -25.96
CA LEU A 218 14.14 25.20 -26.02
C LEU A 218 13.37 25.18 -27.33
N ASP A 219 14.00 24.89 -28.46
CA ASP A 219 13.32 24.67 -29.74
C ASP A 219 12.23 23.59 -29.61
N LYS A 220 12.42 22.60 -28.71
CA LYS A 220 11.44 21.55 -28.39
C LYS A 220 10.42 21.96 -27.34
N ALA A 221 10.82 22.76 -26.35
CA ALA A 221 9.92 23.27 -25.33
C ALA A 221 8.91 24.30 -25.88
N ILE A 222 9.35 25.12 -26.84
CA ILE A 222 8.54 26.18 -27.45
C ILE A 222 7.80 25.60 -28.66
N LYS A 223 6.53 25.28 -28.47
CA LYS A 223 5.66 24.80 -29.55
C LYS A 223 5.44 25.92 -30.58
N ASN A 224 5.61 25.61 -31.88
CA ASN A 224 5.35 26.52 -33.00
C ASN A 224 6.21 27.79 -33.05
N GLU A 225 7.51 27.65 -32.81
CA GLU A 225 8.44 28.78 -32.85
C GLU A 225 8.60 29.39 -34.25
N SER A 226 8.50 30.71 -34.35
CA SER A 226 8.80 31.46 -35.59
C SER A 226 10.30 31.55 -35.86
N GLN A 227 10.70 31.70 -37.13
CA GLN A 227 12.10 31.86 -37.50
C GLN A 227 12.81 33.01 -36.76
N PRO A 228 12.22 34.22 -36.60
CA PRO A 228 12.85 35.29 -35.83
C PRO A 228 13.07 34.94 -34.35
N GLN A 229 12.21 34.10 -33.75
CA GLN A 229 12.41 33.65 -32.36
C GLN A 229 13.62 32.70 -32.27
N ARG A 230 13.75 31.76 -33.22
CA ARG A 230 14.92 30.88 -33.31
C ARG A 230 16.23 31.64 -33.42
N GLU A 231 16.23 32.69 -34.24
CA GLU A 231 17.41 33.56 -34.41
C GLU A 231 17.76 34.29 -33.10
N LYS A 232 16.76 34.77 -32.34
CA LYS A 232 16.99 35.38 -31.02
C LYS A 232 17.56 34.38 -30.02
N ILE A 233 17.01 33.17 -29.95
CA ILE A 233 17.51 32.09 -29.09
C ILE A 233 18.99 31.83 -29.39
N ARG A 234 19.33 31.63 -30.66
CA ARG A 234 20.72 31.38 -31.08
C ARG A 234 21.64 32.57 -30.82
N ALA A 235 21.18 33.80 -31.07
CA ALA A 235 21.93 35.01 -30.79
C ALA A 235 22.23 35.18 -29.30
N ASN A 236 21.27 34.87 -28.43
CA ASN A 236 21.47 34.86 -26.98
C ASN A 236 22.51 33.85 -26.56
N THR A 237 22.43 32.61 -27.05
CA THR A 237 23.43 31.57 -26.75
C THR A 237 24.82 31.97 -27.25
N TYR A 238 24.93 32.52 -28.46
CA TYR A 238 26.19 33.02 -28.98
C TYR A 238 26.78 34.14 -28.11
N ALA A 239 25.96 35.12 -27.71
CA ALA A 239 26.39 36.19 -26.82
C ALA A 239 26.85 35.65 -25.46
N TRP A 240 26.10 34.68 -24.90
CA TRP A 240 26.43 34.03 -23.64
C TRP A 240 27.81 33.34 -23.70
N PHE A 241 28.10 32.58 -24.76
CA PHE A 241 29.40 31.93 -24.92
C PHE A 241 30.54 32.91 -25.15
N LYS A 242 30.30 34.05 -25.83
CA LYS A 242 31.31 35.11 -25.93
C LYS A 242 31.65 35.72 -24.57
N GLU A 243 30.64 36.01 -23.77
CA GLU A 243 30.82 36.53 -22.40
C GLU A 243 31.51 35.50 -21.50
N SER A 244 31.11 34.23 -21.58
CA SER A 244 31.76 33.13 -20.86
C SER A 244 33.24 33.02 -21.26
N GLY A 245 33.55 33.06 -22.56
CA GLY A 245 34.94 33.02 -23.03
C GLY A 245 35.76 34.20 -22.52
N HIS A 246 35.18 35.41 -22.52
CA HIS A 246 35.84 36.58 -21.96
C HIS A 246 36.12 36.44 -20.46
N LEU A 247 35.16 35.95 -19.68
CA LEU A 247 35.30 35.74 -18.22
C LEU A 247 36.24 34.59 -17.85
N LEU A 248 36.45 33.62 -18.75
CA LEU A 248 37.46 32.57 -18.58
C LEU A 248 38.87 33.13 -18.81
N GLU A 249 39.06 33.93 -19.86
CA GLU A 249 40.33 34.56 -20.19
C GLU A 249 40.69 35.72 -19.23
N ASN A 250 39.66 36.42 -18.75
CA ASN A 250 39.77 37.58 -17.86
C ASN A 250 38.85 37.35 -16.65
N PRO A 251 39.27 36.50 -15.68
CA PRO A 251 38.46 36.11 -14.53
C PRO A 251 38.39 37.24 -13.51
N TYR A 252 37.77 38.35 -13.89
CA TYR A 252 37.56 39.53 -13.06
C TYR A 252 36.12 39.99 -13.19
N TRP A 253 35.45 40.06 -12.06
CA TRP A 253 34.08 40.54 -11.94
C TRP A 253 34.04 41.69 -10.95
N HIS A 254 33.49 42.82 -11.38
CA HIS A 254 33.24 43.97 -10.55
C HIS A 254 31.88 44.57 -10.89
N VAL A 255 30.93 44.43 -9.97
CA VAL A 255 29.55 44.91 -10.15
C VAL A 255 29.02 45.49 -8.84
N GLU A 256 28.45 46.68 -8.94
CA GLU A 256 27.70 47.31 -7.86
C GLU A 256 26.23 46.89 -7.96
N TYR A 257 25.77 46.09 -7.00
CA TYR A 257 24.38 45.70 -6.90
C TYR A 257 23.57 46.75 -6.12
N PRO A 258 22.23 46.82 -6.29
CA PRO A 258 21.37 47.83 -5.67
C PRO A 258 21.39 47.94 -4.13
N GLU A 259 22.06 47.01 -3.44
CA GLU A 259 22.29 47.03 -2.00
C GLU A 259 23.62 46.31 -1.68
N GLY A 260 24.45 46.94 -0.84
CA GLY A 260 25.69 46.34 -0.32
C GLY A 260 26.97 46.90 -0.96
N ALA A 261 28.11 46.31 -0.58
CA ALA A 261 29.40 46.64 -1.17
C ALA A 261 29.50 46.09 -2.61
N PRO A 262 30.30 46.70 -3.48
CA PRO A 262 30.58 46.16 -4.80
C PRO A 262 31.11 44.73 -4.72
N VAL A 263 30.54 43.83 -5.50
CA VAL A 263 31.02 42.45 -5.59
C VAL A 263 32.22 42.43 -6.51
N THR A 264 33.39 42.21 -5.91
CA THR A 264 34.66 42.10 -6.62
C THR A 264 35.22 40.69 -6.44
N ILE A 265 35.35 39.94 -7.53
CA ILE A 265 35.82 38.55 -7.53
C ILE A 265 36.84 38.36 -8.64
N GLN A 266 37.98 37.76 -8.32
CA GLN A 266 39.03 37.43 -9.28
C GLN A 266 39.08 35.91 -9.52
N ALA A 267 38.02 35.37 -10.12
CA ALA A 267 37.86 33.95 -10.42
C ALA A 267 36.88 33.76 -11.59
N PRO A 268 36.93 32.62 -12.31
CA PRO A 268 35.91 32.28 -13.30
C PRO A 268 34.54 32.09 -12.62
N PRO A 269 33.41 32.28 -13.35
CA PRO A 269 32.08 32.19 -12.76
C PRO A 269 31.75 30.79 -12.24
N PHE A 270 32.22 29.74 -12.94
CA PHE A 270 31.98 28.34 -12.60
C PHE A 270 33.32 27.59 -12.51
N ASP A 271 33.42 26.68 -11.54
CA ASP A 271 34.54 25.74 -11.41
C ASP A 271 34.37 24.54 -12.35
N LEU A 272 33.12 24.12 -12.56
CA LEU A 272 32.75 23.11 -13.55
C LEU A 272 31.55 23.62 -14.34
N HIS A 273 31.56 23.41 -15.66
CA HIS A 273 30.47 23.87 -16.49
C HIS A 273 30.06 22.80 -17.51
N PHE A 274 28.81 22.35 -17.36
CA PHE A 274 28.20 21.37 -18.24
C PHE A 274 27.29 22.04 -19.27
N VAL A 275 27.37 21.60 -20.51
CA VAL A 275 26.46 22.00 -21.59
C VAL A 275 25.63 20.79 -22.01
N VAL A 276 24.32 21.02 -22.17
CA VAL A 276 23.35 19.94 -22.41
C VAL A 276 22.58 20.23 -23.69
N ASP A 277 22.71 19.32 -24.66
CA ASP A 277 21.96 19.29 -25.91
C ASP A 277 20.90 18.19 -25.89
N LEU A 278 19.93 18.27 -26.81
CA LEU A 278 18.93 17.24 -27.08
C LEU A 278 19.54 15.98 -27.72
N GLY A 279 20.67 16.12 -28.41
CA GLY A 279 21.31 15.02 -29.12
C GLY A 279 22.78 14.85 -28.79
N ASN A 280 23.28 13.63 -28.94
CA ASN A 280 24.71 13.33 -28.80
C ASN A 280 25.43 13.36 -30.17
N GLN A 281 26.75 13.20 -30.14
CA GLN A 281 27.58 13.16 -31.35
C GLN A 281 27.30 11.94 -32.26
N ALA A 282 26.76 10.85 -31.70
CA ALA A 282 26.37 9.65 -32.45
C ALA A 282 25.04 9.81 -33.22
N GLY A 283 24.32 10.91 -33.00
CA GLY A 283 23.03 11.19 -33.64
C GLY A 283 21.83 10.68 -32.86
N ASP A 284 22.02 10.08 -31.67
CA ASP A 284 20.91 9.74 -30.78
C ASP A 284 20.35 11.02 -30.17
N ARG A 285 19.02 11.07 -30.02
CA ARG A 285 18.32 12.26 -29.50
C ARG A 285 17.22 11.86 -28.54
N LEU A 286 17.04 12.70 -27.52
CA LEU A 286 15.86 12.62 -26.67
C LEU A 286 14.63 13.18 -27.42
N ASN A 287 13.44 12.71 -27.05
CA ASN A 287 12.21 12.99 -27.78
C ASN A 287 11.64 14.37 -27.45
N SER A 288 11.83 14.80 -26.21
CA SER A 288 11.21 16.00 -25.64
C SER A 288 12.18 16.80 -24.76
N ALA A 289 11.80 18.05 -24.45
CA ALA A 289 12.50 18.84 -23.44
C ALA A 289 12.34 18.24 -22.03
N ASP A 290 11.20 17.62 -21.74
CA ASP A 290 10.93 16.97 -20.45
C ASP A 290 11.89 15.80 -20.17
N ASP A 291 12.28 15.07 -21.21
CA ASP A 291 13.31 14.02 -21.11
C ASP A 291 14.65 14.62 -20.68
N ILE A 292 15.02 15.79 -21.21
CA ILE A 292 16.24 16.52 -20.80
C ILE A 292 16.11 17.01 -19.38
N TYR A 293 14.99 17.62 -19.00
CA TYR A 293 14.78 18.12 -17.64
C TYR A 293 14.88 16.98 -16.62
N THR A 294 14.29 15.84 -16.96
CA THR A 294 14.37 14.61 -16.16
C THR A 294 15.81 14.08 -16.09
N MET A 295 16.50 13.96 -17.22
CA MET A 295 17.89 13.49 -17.25
C MET A 295 18.81 14.38 -16.42
N VAL A 296 18.70 15.70 -16.53
CA VAL A 296 19.52 16.64 -15.75
C VAL A 296 19.20 16.54 -14.27
N ALA A 297 17.92 16.49 -13.89
CA ALA A 297 17.51 16.30 -12.49
C ALA A 297 18.09 15.00 -11.92
N GLN A 298 18.01 13.91 -12.68
CA GLN A 298 18.54 12.64 -12.23
C GLN A 298 20.07 12.61 -12.20
N ALA A 299 20.76 13.28 -13.12
CA ALA A 299 22.22 13.43 -13.10
C ALA A 299 22.68 14.18 -11.84
N ILE A 300 22.01 15.29 -11.50
CA ILE A 300 22.27 16.03 -10.26
C ILE A 300 21.97 15.15 -9.05
N PHE A 301 20.89 14.36 -9.07
CA PHE A 301 20.56 13.42 -8.01
C PHE A 301 21.64 12.34 -7.81
N LEU A 302 22.18 11.73 -8.88
CA LEU A 302 23.28 10.76 -8.73
C LEU A 302 24.52 11.40 -8.13
N ASP A 303 24.79 12.64 -8.50
CA ASP A 303 25.92 13.39 -7.97
C ASP A 303 25.64 13.90 -6.54
N THR A 304 24.38 13.86 -6.07
CA THR A 304 23.92 14.32 -4.76
C THR A 304 23.39 13.15 -3.92
N GLY A 305 24.21 12.56 -3.06
CA GLY A 305 23.76 11.58 -2.07
C GLY A 305 23.70 10.13 -2.56
N SER A 306 24.27 9.80 -3.73
CA SER A 306 24.52 8.40 -4.10
C SER A 306 25.85 7.88 -3.53
N SER A 307 25.99 6.56 -3.38
CA SER A 307 27.28 5.92 -3.03
C SER A 307 28.37 6.16 -4.09
N ILE A 308 27.98 6.50 -5.33
CA ILE A 308 28.89 6.80 -6.44
C ILE A 308 29.32 8.27 -6.42
N ALA A 309 28.60 9.15 -5.70
CA ALA A 309 28.91 10.57 -5.65
C ALA A 309 30.35 10.85 -5.18
N GLY A 310 30.88 10.05 -4.24
CA GLY A 310 32.29 10.16 -3.82
C GLY A 310 33.29 9.90 -4.95
N THR A 311 33.01 8.91 -5.81
CA THR A 311 33.82 8.60 -7.00
C THR A 311 33.73 9.71 -8.04
N SER A 312 32.51 10.24 -8.29
CA SER A 312 32.30 11.39 -9.18
C SER A 312 33.06 12.62 -8.71
N ARG A 313 33.11 12.89 -7.39
CA ARG A 313 33.89 13.99 -6.81
C ARG A 313 35.39 13.85 -7.07
N GLY A 314 35.95 12.66 -6.85
CA GLY A 314 37.36 12.40 -7.15
C GLY A 314 37.71 12.58 -8.63
N PHE A 315 36.80 12.17 -9.53
CA PHE A 315 36.95 12.41 -10.96
C PHE A 315 36.91 13.91 -11.30
N ASN A 316 35.94 14.65 -10.76
CA ASN A 316 35.79 16.08 -11.00
C ASN A 316 37.00 16.89 -10.50
N ALA A 317 37.59 16.53 -9.35
CA ALA A 317 38.79 17.17 -8.84
C ALA A 317 40.00 17.00 -9.79
N ASN A 318 40.14 15.82 -10.41
CA ASN A 318 41.19 15.54 -11.39
C ASN A 318 40.95 16.26 -12.72
N VAL A 319 39.70 16.35 -13.18
CA VAL A 319 39.33 17.11 -14.38
C VAL A 319 39.65 18.59 -14.20
N ASN A 320 39.33 19.18 -13.04
CA ASN A 320 39.53 20.59 -12.76
C ASN A 320 41.01 21.01 -12.68
N THR A 321 41.90 20.10 -12.27
CA THR A 321 43.33 20.38 -12.09
C THR A 321 44.21 20.02 -13.28
N GLY A 322 43.77 19.08 -14.14
CA GLY A 322 44.55 18.65 -15.31
C GLY A 322 43.93 19.01 -16.66
N VAL A 323 42.64 18.75 -16.85
CA VAL A 323 42.01 18.78 -18.19
C VAL A 323 41.43 20.15 -18.55
N LEU A 324 40.78 20.84 -17.59
CA LEU A 324 40.13 22.14 -17.86
C LEU A 324 41.14 23.27 -18.06
N LEU A 325 42.33 23.15 -17.46
CA LEU A 325 43.42 24.11 -17.59
C LEU A 325 44.21 23.94 -18.90
N GLU A 326 44.06 22.81 -19.59
CA GLU A 326 44.66 22.62 -20.91
C GLU A 326 43.92 23.44 -21.98
N GLU A 327 44.69 23.95 -22.92
CA GLU A 327 44.15 24.59 -24.10
C GLU A 327 43.91 23.59 -25.23
N PHE A 328 42.89 23.85 -26.03
CA PHE A 328 42.65 23.24 -27.32
C PHE A 328 42.42 24.37 -28.33
N GLN A 329 43.26 24.43 -29.37
CA GLN A 329 43.20 25.49 -30.38
C GLN A 329 43.21 26.92 -29.79
N GLY A 330 44.03 27.15 -28.75
CA GLY A 330 44.18 28.46 -28.09
C GLY A 330 42.98 28.87 -27.23
N LYS A 331 42.13 27.93 -26.82
CA LYS A 331 41.00 28.13 -25.92
C LYS A 331 41.01 27.10 -24.80
N GLN A 332 40.67 27.51 -23.59
CA GLN A 332 40.53 26.59 -22.45
C GLN A 332 39.41 25.57 -22.70
N ARG A 333 39.62 24.33 -22.24
CA ARG A 333 38.62 23.25 -22.33
C ARG A 333 37.56 23.38 -21.23
N ALA A 334 36.85 24.50 -21.19
CA ALA A 334 36.00 24.88 -20.05
C ALA A 334 34.58 24.28 -20.04
N TYR A 335 34.23 23.43 -21.01
CA TYR A 335 32.87 22.89 -21.16
C TYR A 335 32.87 21.35 -21.23
N SER A 336 32.01 20.74 -20.43
CA SER A 336 31.79 19.29 -20.39
C SER A 336 30.38 18.92 -20.86
N SER A 337 30.19 17.71 -21.39
CA SER A 337 28.86 17.16 -21.64
C SER A 337 28.29 16.52 -20.36
N LEU A 338 26.97 16.53 -20.20
CA LEU A 338 26.27 15.82 -19.11
C LEU A 338 25.23 14.87 -19.69
N ALA A 339 25.25 13.63 -19.20
CA ALA A 339 24.23 12.63 -19.49
C ALA A 339 24.09 11.69 -18.31
N ALA A 340 22.89 11.15 -18.11
CA ALA A 340 22.64 10.11 -17.12
C ALA A 340 21.55 9.16 -17.60
N ALA A 341 21.65 7.90 -17.18
CA ALA A 341 20.70 6.84 -17.53
C ALA A 341 20.26 6.11 -16.26
N PHE A 342 18.97 5.77 -16.19
CA PHE A 342 18.36 5.20 -15.00
C PHE A 342 17.50 4.00 -15.37
N LEU A 343 17.61 2.96 -14.54
CA LEU A 343 16.69 1.83 -14.53
C LEU A 343 15.89 1.88 -13.24
N VAL A 344 14.60 2.18 -13.34
CA VAL A 344 13.70 2.23 -12.18
C VAL A 344 13.02 0.88 -12.05
N TYR A 345 13.26 0.19 -10.92
CA TYR A 345 12.55 -1.05 -10.59
C TYR A 345 11.17 -0.73 -9.98
N PRO A 346 10.05 -1.05 -10.65
CA PRO A 346 8.71 -0.64 -10.19
C PRO A 346 8.18 -1.60 -9.11
N MET A 347 8.84 -1.59 -7.94
CA MET A 347 8.62 -2.53 -6.85
C MET A 347 7.14 -2.64 -6.44
N GLU A 348 6.46 -1.52 -6.20
CA GLU A 348 5.06 -1.52 -5.76
C GLU A 348 4.13 -2.17 -6.78
N LYS A 349 4.32 -1.86 -8.07
CA LYS A 349 3.51 -2.45 -9.14
C LYS A 349 3.68 -3.96 -9.21
N ILE A 350 4.92 -4.44 -9.05
CA ILE A 350 5.25 -5.86 -9.05
C ILE A 350 4.65 -6.54 -7.81
N LEU A 351 4.77 -5.93 -6.63
CA LEU A 351 4.19 -6.46 -5.40
C LEU A 351 2.66 -6.55 -5.48
N ASN A 352 2.00 -5.52 -6.00
CA ASN A 352 0.55 -5.53 -6.21
C ASN A 352 0.12 -6.64 -7.18
N TYR A 353 0.87 -6.83 -8.27
CA TYR A 353 0.62 -7.92 -9.20
C TYR A 353 0.78 -9.29 -8.54
N CYS A 354 1.87 -9.51 -7.80
CA CYS A 354 2.12 -10.76 -7.08
C CYS A 354 1.05 -11.02 -6.02
N GLY A 355 0.64 -9.99 -5.27
CA GLY A 355 -0.45 -10.08 -4.31
C GLY A 355 -1.78 -10.47 -4.96
N ALA A 356 -2.12 -9.84 -6.10
CA ALA A 356 -3.33 -10.20 -6.85
C ALA A 356 -3.30 -11.65 -7.36
N ARG A 357 -2.14 -12.12 -7.86
CA ARG A 357 -1.94 -13.50 -8.31
C ARG A 357 -2.07 -14.51 -7.17
N LEU A 358 -1.50 -14.20 -6.00
CA LEU A 358 -1.61 -15.03 -4.81
C LEU A 358 -3.07 -15.10 -4.33
N SER A 359 -3.76 -13.97 -4.25
CA SER A 359 -5.19 -13.91 -3.87
C SER A 359 -6.06 -14.74 -4.81
N GLN A 360 -5.83 -14.65 -6.12
CA GLN A 360 -6.53 -15.48 -7.11
C GLN A 360 -6.29 -16.97 -6.85
N ALA A 361 -5.05 -17.37 -6.58
CA ALA A 361 -4.73 -18.75 -6.26
C ALA A 361 -5.41 -19.21 -4.96
N MET A 362 -5.42 -18.39 -3.91
CA MET A 362 -6.08 -18.69 -2.64
C MET A 362 -7.60 -18.89 -2.80
N ILE A 363 -8.25 -18.07 -3.63
CA ILE A 363 -9.68 -18.19 -3.89
C ILE A 363 -9.96 -19.48 -4.69
N ASN A 364 -9.26 -19.69 -5.80
CA ASN A 364 -9.57 -20.79 -6.72
C ASN A 364 -9.12 -22.17 -6.21
N GLN A 365 -7.94 -22.23 -5.59
CA GLN A 365 -7.32 -23.48 -5.13
C GLN A 365 -7.52 -23.74 -3.64
N GLY A 366 -7.97 -22.73 -2.88
CA GLY A 366 -8.35 -22.88 -1.49
C GLY A 366 -9.87 -22.84 -1.34
N LEU A 367 -10.44 -21.64 -1.27
CA LEU A 367 -11.83 -21.42 -0.85
C LEU A 367 -12.88 -22.04 -1.79
N LEU A 368 -12.61 -22.10 -3.10
CA LEU A 368 -13.49 -22.63 -4.13
C LEU A 368 -13.02 -23.97 -4.70
N ALA A 369 -11.99 -24.58 -4.12
CA ALA A 369 -11.48 -25.85 -4.61
C ALA A 369 -12.55 -26.95 -4.47
N ARG A 370 -12.55 -27.89 -5.42
CA ARG A 370 -13.37 -29.10 -5.31
C ARG A 370 -12.88 -29.90 -4.10
N PRO A 371 -13.75 -30.22 -3.14
CA PRO A 371 -13.35 -30.94 -1.95
C PRO A 371 -13.05 -32.42 -2.29
N ASP A 372 -12.05 -33.00 -1.64
CA ASP A 372 -11.75 -34.43 -1.72
C ASP A 372 -12.87 -35.23 -1.03
N PRO A 373 -13.55 -36.16 -1.72
CA PRO A 373 -14.63 -36.97 -1.16
C PRO A 373 -14.25 -37.70 0.14
N ASN A 374 -13.00 -38.17 0.26
CA ASN A 374 -12.55 -38.89 1.46
C ASN A 374 -12.46 -37.95 2.67
N GLN A 375 -11.97 -36.73 2.47
CA GLN A 375 -11.90 -35.71 3.52
C GLN A 375 -13.30 -35.23 3.92
N VAL A 376 -14.23 -35.14 2.96
CA VAL A 376 -15.64 -34.82 3.23
C VAL A 376 -16.27 -35.89 4.11
N ALA A 377 -16.09 -37.18 3.78
CA ALA A 377 -16.61 -38.29 4.57
C ALA A 377 -16.00 -38.34 5.98
N GLU A 378 -14.70 -38.13 6.12
CA GLU A 378 -14.03 -38.05 7.43
C GLU A 378 -14.58 -36.90 8.28
N ALA A 379 -14.75 -35.71 7.68
CA ALA A 379 -15.31 -34.54 8.34
C ALA A 379 -16.76 -34.77 8.77
N ALA A 380 -17.60 -35.35 7.90
CA ALA A 380 -18.99 -35.68 8.21
C ALA A 380 -19.08 -36.70 9.36
N SER A 381 -18.27 -37.77 9.32
CA SER A 381 -18.20 -38.78 10.38
C SER A 381 -17.75 -38.19 11.72
N THR A 382 -16.73 -37.32 11.69
CA THR A 382 -16.22 -36.61 12.87
C THR A 382 -17.28 -35.68 13.47
N LEU A 383 -17.99 -34.94 12.61
CA LEU A 383 -19.05 -34.03 12.99
C LEU A 383 -20.22 -34.79 13.67
N LEU A 384 -20.70 -35.87 13.04
CA LEU A 384 -21.73 -36.74 13.62
C LEU A 384 -21.32 -37.34 14.96
N GLY A 385 -20.05 -37.74 15.09
CA GLY A 385 -19.49 -38.25 16.34
C GLY A 385 -19.46 -37.20 17.44
N ARG A 386 -18.93 -36.00 17.15
CA ARG A 386 -18.82 -34.89 18.11
C ARG A 386 -20.18 -34.40 18.58
N LEU A 387 -21.14 -34.26 17.66
CA LEU A 387 -22.50 -33.83 17.96
C LEU A 387 -23.40 -34.96 18.50
N ARG A 388 -22.87 -36.19 18.60
CA ARG A 388 -23.61 -37.39 19.05
C ARG A 388 -24.89 -37.66 18.23
N LEU A 389 -24.87 -37.33 16.94
CA LEU A 389 -26.00 -37.45 16.03
C LEU A 389 -26.11 -38.80 15.32
N ARG A 390 -25.31 -39.79 15.73
CA ARG A 390 -25.48 -41.17 15.27
C ARG A 390 -26.72 -41.77 15.91
N ASP A 391 -27.53 -42.48 15.12
CA ASP A 391 -28.78 -43.12 15.53
C ASP A 391 -28.74 -43.84 16.89
N ALA A 392 -27.75 -44.70 17.12
CA ALA A 392 -27.64 -45.43 18.39
C ALA A 392 -27.47 -44.49 19.60
N ARG A 393 -26.74 -43.38 19.44
CA ARG A 393 -26.51 -42.38 20.50
C ARG A 393 -27.73 -41.50 20.72
N VAL A 394 -28.45 -41.15 19.65
CA VAL A 394 -29.71 -40.43 19.73
C VAL A 394 -30.75 -41.28 20.46
N LEU A 395 -30.89 -42.55 20.11
CA LEU A 395 -31.77 -43.49 20.83
C LEU A 395 -31.39 -43.65 22.30
N GLU A 396 -30.10 -43.84 22.60
CA GLU A 396 -29.60 -43.93 23.98
C GLU A 396 -29.99 -42.68 24.78
N GLY A 397 -29.81 -41.48 24.21
CA GLY A 397 -30.19 -40.22 24.85
C GLY A 397 -31.70 -40.07 25.07
N LEU A 398 -32.52 -40.51 24.12
CA LEU A 398 -33.99 -40.45 24.23
C LEU A 398 -34.55 -41.46 25.25
N LEU A 399 -33.95 -42.66 25.30
CA LEU A 399 -34.42 -43.79 26.11
C LEU A 399 -33.74 -43.90 27.49
N ALA A 400 -32.74 -43.07 27.78
CA ALA A 400 -32.05 -43.04 29.07
C ALA A 400 -33.04 -42.83 30.24
N ASP A 401 -32.95 -43.72 31.24
CA ASP A 401 -33.78 -43.71 32.46
C ASP A 401 -35.30 -43.71 32.19
N ARG A 402 -35.71 -44.22 31.03
CA ARG A 402 -37.11 -44.48 30.69
C ARG A 402 -37.46 -45.91 31.09
N ARG A 403 -38.34 -46.06 32.07
CA ARG A 403 -38.84 -47.37 32.49
C ARG A 403 -40.34 -47.29 32.66
N VAL A 404 -41.04 -48.16 31.95
CA VAL A 404 -42.42 -48.53 32.30
C VAL A 404 -42.29 -49.74 33.22
N PRO A 405 -42.87 -49.73 34.43
CA PRO A 405 -42.84 -50.90 35.29
C PRO A 405 -43.46 -52.08 34.55
N ASN A 406 -42.69 -53.16 34.40
CA ASN A 406 -43.18 -54.39 33.78
C ASN A 406 -44.13 -55.15 34.71
N LEU A 407 -44.85 -56.11 34.11
CA LEU A 407 -45.76 -57.04 34.76
C LEU A 407 -45.31 -57.45 36.17
N ASN A 408 -46.14 -57.19 37.19
CA ASN A 408 -45.93 -57.76 38.53
C ASN A 408 -46.36 -59.24 38.52
N ALA A 409 -45.69 -60.01 37.66
CA ALA A 409 -45.90 -61.43 37.47
C ALA A 409 -45.89 -62.22 38.79
N PRO A 410 -45.04 -61.90 39.80
CA PRO A 410 -45.10 -62.56 41.10
C PRO A 410 -46.43 -62.36 41.83
N ALA A 411 -47.00 -61.15 41.82
CA ALA A 411 -48.29 -60.87 42.47
C ALA A 411 -49.46 -61.52 41.71
N ILE A 412 -49.44 -61.45 40.37
CA ILE A 412 -50.46 -62.06 39.49
C ILE A 412 -50.48 -63.59 39.64
N ARG A 413 -49.31 -64.24 39.72
CA ARG A 413 -49.17 -65.69 39.93
C ARG A 413 -49.58 -66.15 41.34
N LYS A 414 -49.48 -65.30 42.36
CA LYS A 414 -49.83 -65.63 43.76
C LYS A 414 -51.31 -65.40 44.12
N ALA A 415 -52.06 -64.63 43.32
CA ALA A 415 -53.47 -64.36 43.57
C ALA A 415 -54.32 -65.65 43.58
N LYS A 416 -55.34 -65.75 44.45
CA LYS A 416 -56.13 -67.00 44.63
C LYS A 416 -57.51 -66.97 43.94
N SER A 417 -57.89 -65.85 43.35
CA SER A 417 -59.15 -65.65 42.62
C SER A 417 -58.94 -64.90 41.31
N VAL A 418 -59.82 -65.17 40.34
CA VAL A 418 -59.85 -64.48 39.04
C VAL A 418 -60.10 -62.98 39.25
N GLU A 419 -60.99 -62.61 40.17
CA GLU A 419 -61.29 -61.23 40.53
C GLU A 419 -60.07 -60.46 41.10
N ALA A 420 -59.25 -61.11 41.94
CA ALA A 420 -58.01 -60.51 42.44
C ALA A 420 -56.96 -60.34 41.32
N ILE A 421 -56.87 -61.28 40.38
CA ILE A 421 -55.98 -61.15 39.21
C ILE A 421 -56.43 -60.01 38.31
N ARG A 422 -57.73 -59.91 38.03
CA ARG A 422 -58.30 -58.83 37.20
C ARG A 422 -58.13 -57.45 37.83
N SER A 423 -58.33 -57.34 39.15
CA SER A 423 -58.11 -56.09 39.89
C SER A 423 -56.64 -55.68 39.85
N LEU A 424 -55.71 -56.62 40.12
CA LEU A 424 -54.26 -56.37 40.00
C LEU A 424 -53.85 -55.98 38.58
N LEU A 425 -54.37 -56.65 37.55
CA LEU A 425 -54.12 -56.30 36.15
C LEU A 425 -54.69 -54.93 35.79
N ALA A 426 -55.90 -54.58 36.22
CA ALA A 426 -56.50 -53.28 35.93
C ALA A 426 -55.75 -52.14 36.65
N THR A 427 -55.36 -52.31 37.91
CA THR A 427 -54.54 -51.35 38.64
C THR A 427 -53.16 -51.20 38.00
N GLN A 428 -52.56 -52.30 37.56
CA GLN A 428 -51.27 -52.27 36.86
C GLN A 428 -51.40 -51.62 35.48
N GLU A 429 -52.43 -51.95 34.68
CA GLU A 429 -52.72 -51.31 33.38
C GLU A 429 -52.88 -49.80 33.54
N ALA A 430 -53.64 -49.34 34.55
CA ALA A 430 -53.82 -47.91 34.82
C ALA A 430 -52.49 -47.24 35.19
N ARG A 431 -51.67 -47.89 36.03
CA ARG A 431 -50.33 -47.40 36.40
C ARG A 431 -49.38 -47.38 35.20
N ASP A 432 -49.36 -48.43 34.40
CA ASP A 432 -48.51 -48.57 33.22
C ASP A 432 -48.95 -47.59 32.13
N ALA A 433 -50.25 -47.31 31.98
CA ALA A 433 -50.77 -46.30 31.08
C ALA A 433 -50.37 -44.88 31.51
N GLN A 434 -50.52 -44.57 32.80
CA GLN A 434 -50.07 -43.28 33.35
C GLN A 434 -48.56 -43.10 33.23
N GLU A 435 -47.78 -44.16 33.49
CA GLU A 435 -46.33 -44.10 33.36
C GLU A 435 -45.91 -44.05 31.88
N ARG A 436 -46.57 -44.77 30.96
CA ARG A 436 -46.34 -44.62 29.51
C ARG A 436 -46.58 -43.18 29.08
N GLN A 437 -47.69 -42.57 29.47
CA GLN A 437 -47.99 -41.17 29.16
C GLN A 437 -46.88 -40.24 29.68
N ARG A 438 -46.47 -40.42 30.94
CA ARG A 438 -45.37 -39.66 31.56
C ARG A 438 -44.04 -39.86 30.83
N GLN A 439 -43.70 -41.08 30.43
CA GLN A 439 -42.47 -41.36 29.70
C GLN A 439 -42.52 -40.78 28.29
N THR A 440 -43.68 -40.83 27.60
CA THR A 440 -43.89 -40.17 26.30
C THR A 440 -43.64 -38.66 26.41
N GLU A 441 -44.23 -37.99 27.41
CA GLU A 441 -44.01 -36.56 27.64
C GLU A 441 -42.53 -36.23 27.92
N ARG A 442 -41.86 -37.06 28.73
CA ARG A 442 -40.42 -36.89 29.00
C ARG A 442 -39.56 -37.11 27.76
N ILE A 443 -39.89 -38.11 26.94
CA ILE A 443 -39.20 -38.39 25.67
C ILE A 443 -39.39 -37.21 24.72
N SER A 444 -40.62 -36.70 24.54
CA SER A 444 -40.90 -35.54 23.70
C SER A 444 -40.14 -34.30 24.16
N ALA A 445 -40.16 -33.98 25.46
CA ALA A 445 -39.41 -32.83 26.00
C ALA A 445 -37.89 -32.98 25.81
N THR A 446 -37.35 -34.20 25.97
CA THR A 446 -35.93 -34.47 25.69
C THR A 446 -35.62 -34.38 24.21
N ALA A 447 -36.52 -34.84 23.33
CA ALA A 447 -36.36 -34.72 21.88
C ALA A 447 -36.32 -33.25 21.44
N GLU A 448 -37.22 -32.40 21.94
CA GLU A 448 -37.23 -30.96 21.66
C GLU A 448 -35.92 -30.28 22.12
N SER A 449 -35.46 -30.60 23.34
CA SER A 449 -34.21 -30.05 23.88
C SER A 449 -32.98 -30.50 23.08
N LEU A 450 -32.89 -31.79 22.73
CA LEU A 450 -31.82 -32.34 21.90
C LEU A 450 -31.82 -31.73 20.51
N LEU A 451 -33.01 -31.56 19.90
CA LEU A 451 -33.15 -30.95 18.57
C LEU A 451 -32.64 -29.51 18.56
N ALA A 452 -33.10 -28.67 19.50
CA ALA A 452 -32.67 -27.27 19.59
C ALA A 452 -31.15 -27.13 19.81
N THR A 453 -30.60 -27.96 20.70
CA THR A 453 -29.15 -27.97 20.98
C THR A 453 -28.35 -28.42 19.75
N SER A 454 -28.81 -29.49 19.09
CA SER A 454 -28.15 -30.05 17.91
C SER A 454 -28.18 -29.11 16.72
N GLN A 455 -29.31 -28.42 16.48
CA GLN A 455 -29.42 -27.41 15.41
C GLN A 455 -28.44 -26.27 15.62
N THR A 456 -28.35 -25.77 16.85
CA THR A 456 -27.43 -24.68 17.21
C THR A 456 -25.98 -25.09 17.02
N ALA A 457 -25.61 -26.29 17.50
CA ALA A 457 -24.26 -26.82 17.39
C ALA A 457 -23.87 -27.13 15.93
N LEU A 458 -24.78 -27.71 15.15
CA LEU A 458 -24.57 -28.01 13.73
C LEU A 458 -24.34 -26.74 12.93
N LYS A 459 -25.15 -25.69 13.16
CA LYS A 459 -24.96 -24.38 12.51
C LYS A 459 -23.58 -23.79 12.79
N ALA A 460 -23.13 -23.85 14.04
CA ALA A 460 -21.81 -23.35 14.44
C ALA A 460 -20.66 -24.14 13.78
N GLU A 461 -20.72 -25.47 13.79
CA GLU A 461 -19.69 -26.33 13.21
C GLU A 461 -19.62 -26.20 11.68
N VAL A 462 -20.77 -26.14 10.99
CA VAL A 462 -20.82 -25.92 9.54
C VAL A 462 -20.26 -24.55 9.15
N THR A 463 -20.55 -23.52 9.95
CA THR A 463 -19.96 -22.17 9.75
C THR A 463 -18.44 -22.23 9.90
N ALA A 464 -17.94 -22.93 10.92
CA ALA A 464 -16.51 -23.12 11.12
C ALA A 464 -15.85 -23.91 9.98
N LEU A 465 -16.54 -24.92 9.43
CA LEU A 465 -16.09 -25.66 8.24
C LEU A 465 -16.01 -24.74 7.02
N ALA A 466 -17.02 -23.91 6.77
CA ALA A 466 -17.02 -22.98 5.64
C ALA A 466 -15.85 -21.98 5.71
N ILE A 467 -15.55 -21.47 6.91
CA ILE A 467 -14.43 -20.53 7.13
C ILE A 467 -13.07 -21.23 6.95
N LYS A 468 -12.91 -22.44 7.50
CA LYS A 468 -11.60 -23.12 7.53
C LYS A 468 -11.27 -23.91 6.27
N ARG A 469 -12.28 -24.46 5.60
CA ARG A 469 -12.14 -25.42 4.50
C ARG A 469 -12.81 -24.94 3.19
N GLY A 470 -13.50 -23.80 3.22
CA GLY A 470 -14.21 -23.25 2.06
C GLY A 470 -15.68 -23.66 1.99
N LEU A 471 -16.46 -22.85 1.28
CA LEU A 471 -17.91 -23.06 1.08
C LEU A 471 -18.22 -24.39 0.37
N PRO A 472 -17.54 -24.78 -0.72
CA PRO A 472 -17.83 -26.05 -1.39
C PRO A 472 -17.60 -27.27 -0.50
N PHE A 473 -16.59 -27.23 0.38
CA PHE A 473 -16.32 -28.31 1.33
C PHE A 473 -17.44 -28.43 2.37
N ALA A 474 -17.85 -27.31 2.97
CA ALA A 474 -18.95 -27.30 3.93
C ALA A 474 -20.28 -27.75 3.30
N GLN A 475 -20.53 -27.32 2.05
CA GLN A 475 -21.71 -27.76 1.29
C GLN A 475 -21.66 -29.27 1.00
N ALA A 476 -20.53 -29.80 0.52
CA ALA A 476 -20.39 -31.24 0.29
C ALA A 476 -20.60 -32.08 1.55
N VAL A 477 -20.17 -31.59 2.73
CA VAL A 477 -20.45 -32.24 4.01
C VAL A 477 -21.96 -32.23 4.30
N LEU A 478 -22.64 -31.09 4.11
CA LEU A 478 -24.09 -31.01 4.29
C LEU A 478 -24.85 -31.94 3.34
N ASP A 479 -24.48 -31.93 2.06
CA ASP A 479 -25.08 -32.78 1.03
C ASP A 479 -24.98 -34.26 1.40
N LEU A 480 -23.82 -34.69 1.94
CA LEU A 480 -23.61 -36.06 2.42
C LEU A 480 -24.48 -36.39 3.66
N LEU A 481 -24.63 -35.45 4.59
CA LEU A 481 -25.47 -35.63 5.79
C LEU A 481 -26.97 -35.69 5.44
N THR A 482 -27.39 -35.06 4.36
CA THR A 482 -28.79 -35.02 3.89
C THR A 482 -29.07 -35.96 2.73
N ALA A 483 -28.11 -36.79 2.33
CA ALA A 483 -28.28 -37.73 1.23
C ALA A 483 -29.43 -38.71 1.52
N GLU A 484 -30.36 -38.89 0.58
CA GLU A 484 -31.46 -39.84 0.75
C GLU A 484 -30.95 -41.28 0.58
N PRO A 485 -31.41 -42.23 1.42
CA PRO A 485 -31.13 -43.64 1.20
C PRO A 485 -31.92 -44.16 -0.02
N GLU A 486 -31.36 -45.13 -0.74
CA GLU A 486 -32.07 -45.81 -1.82
C GLU A 486 -33.28 -46.59 -1.27
N THR A 487 -34.43 -46.46 -1.92
CA THR A 487 -35.75 -46.77 -1.33
C THR A 487 -36.02 -48.26 -1.09
N ASP A 488 -35.21 -49.17 -1.65
CA ASP A 488 -35.48 -50.62 -1.64
C ASP A 488 -34.36 -51.47 -0.99
N GLU A 489 -33.25 -50.88 -0.55
CA GLU A 489 -32.13 -51.61 0.04
C GLU A 489 -31.98 -51.43 1.57
N PRO A 490 -31.48 -52.45 2.30
CA PRO A 490 -31.15 -52.30 3.72
C PRO A 490 -30.04 -51.27 3.90
N VAL A 491 -30.29 -50.25 4.73
CA VAL A 491 -29.34 -49.15 4.92
C VAL A 491 -28.09 -49.64 5.66
N GLN A 492 -26.92 -49.49 5.04
CA GLN A 492 -25.64 -49.94 5.59
C GLN A 492 -25.29 -49.26 6.92
N GLU A 493 -24.55 -49.97 7.80
CA GLU A 493 -24.07 -49.42 9.08
C GLU A 493 -23.15 -48.20 8.90
N SER A 494 -22.37 -48.19 7.82
CA SER A 494 -21.41 -47.15 7.44
C SER A 494 -22.04 -45.84 6.94
N THR A 495 -23.38 -45.75 6.81
CA THR A 495 -24.03 -44.54 6.33
C THR A 495 -23.65 -43.32 7.18
N LEU A 496 -23.46 -42.18 6.50
CA LEU A 496 -23.19 -40.89 7.12
C LEU A 496 -24.36 -39.92 6.98
N SER A 497 -25.51 -40.40 6.48
CA SER A 497 -26.71 -39.59 6.30
C SER A 497 -27.64 -39.67 7.52
N LEU A 498 -28.14 -38.51 7.95
CA LEU A 498 -29.19 -38.40 8.97
C LEU A 498 -30.52 -39.01 8.48
N LEU A 499 -30.82 -38.89 7.18
CA LEU A 499 -32.00 -39.53 6.59
C LEU A 499 -31.80 -41.05 6.50
N GLY A 500 -30.58 -41.50 6.20
CA GLY A 500 -30.19 -42.91 6.27
C GLY A 500 -30.37 -43.48 7.68
N PHE A 501 -29.93 -42.75 8.71
CA PHE A 501 -30.16 -43.11 10.12
C PHE A 501 -31.65 -43.25 10.45
N ARG A 502 -32.49 -42.30 10.00
CA ARG A 502 -33.94 -42.38 10.19
C ARG A 502 -34.53 -43.64 9.53
N ALA A 503 -34.14 -43.93 8.29
CA ALA A 503 -34.60 -45.11 7.58
C ALA A 503 -34.16 -46.41 8.27
N ARG A 504 -32.90 -46.49 8.72
CA ARG A 504 -32.37 -47.64 9.46
C ARG A 504 -33.11 -47.88 10.77
N LEU A 505 -33.41 -46.82 11.53
CA LEU A 505 -34.21 -46.90 12.74
C LEU A 505 -35.63 -47.43 12.46
N ALA A 506 -36.22 -47.05 11.33
CA ALA A 506 -37.53 -47.58 10.91
C ALA A 506 -37.45 -49.06 10.49
N GLN A 507 -36.38 -49.47 9.80
CA GLN A 507 -36.14 -50.86 9.37
C GLN A 507 -35.85 -51.81 10.55
N GLN A 508 -35.19 -51.33 11.61
CA GLN A 508 -34.77 -52.14 12.77
C GLN A 508 -35.72 -52.04 13.97
N GLY A 509 -36.71 -51.13 13.94
CA GLY A 509 -37.66 -50.89 15.02
C GLY A 509 -38.78 -51.93 15.11
N ILE A 510 -39.49 -51.95 16.24
CA ILE A 510 -40.74 -52.72 16.40
C ILE A 510 -41.79 -52.13 15.47
N SER A 511 -42.34 -52.94 14.56
CA SER A 511 -43.34 -52.47 13.60
C SER A 511 -44.72 -52.27 14.25
N GLU A 512 -45.58 -51.47 13.63
CA GLU A 512 -47.00 -51.38 14.04
C GLU A 512 -47.71 -52.74 13.97
N ALA A 513 -47.28 -53.62 13.07
CA ALA A 513 -47.79 -54.98 12.96
C ALA A 513 -47.42 -55.82 14.20
N ASP A 514 -46.18 -55.72 14.67
CA ASP A 514 -45.71 -56.41 15.88
C ASP A 514 -46.48 -55.94 17.13
N LEU A 515 -46.70 -54.63 17.25
CA LEU A 515 -47.51 -54.02 18.30
C LEU A 515 -48.96 -54.52 18.26
N THR A 516 -49.58 -54.51 17.08
CA THR A 516 -50.97 -54.94 16.89
C THR A 516 -51.14 -56.43 17.21
N GLN A 517 -50.18 -57.27 16.81
CA GLN A 517 -50.17 -58.69 17.13
C GLN A 517 -50.04 -58.92 18.65
N ALA A 518 -49.12 -58.22 19.32
CA ALA A 518 -48.97 -58.29 20.77
C ALA A 518 -50.24 -57.84 21.51
N GLU A 519 -50.91 -56.76 21.05
CA GLU A 519 -52.19 -56.34 21.60
C GLU A 519 -53.28 -57.41 21.45
N LYS A 520 -53.35 -58.04 20.27
CA LYS A 520 -54.33 -59.09 19.99
C LYS A 520 -54.12 -60.30 20.91
N GLU A 521 -52.88 -60.73 21.09
CA GLU A 521 -52.51 -61.81 22.00
C GLU A 521 -52.86 -61.47 23.45
N TYR A 522 -52.59 -60.24 23.87
CA TYR A 522 -52.94 -59.74 25.20
C TYR A 522 -54.46 -59.72 25.45
N ARG A 523 -55.25 -59.23 24.49
CA ARG A 523 -56.73 -59.23 24.58
C ARG A 523 -57.28 -60.65 24.65
N ALA A 524 -56.76 -61.57 23.84
CA ALA A 524 -57.15 -62.98 23.86
C ALA A 524 -56.84 -63.65 25.22
N ALA A 525 -55.68 -63.34 25.84
CA ALA A 525 -55.35 -63.82 27.17
C ALA A 525 -56.35 -63.29 28.24
N ARG A 526 -56.75 -62.02 28.14
CA ARG A 526 -57.72 -61.38 29.04
C ARG A 526 -59.12 -62.00 28.92
N GLU A 527 -59.56 -62.35 27.72
CA GLU A 527 -60.84 -63.04 27.49
C GLU A 527 -60.85 -64.46 28.06
N ARG A 528 -59.75 -65.22 27.89
CA ARG A 528 -59.58 -66.54 28.54
C ARG A 528 -59.68 -66.44 30.06
N LEU A 529 -59.11 -65.38 30.64
CA LEU A 529 -59.17 -65.14 32.08
C LEU A 529 -60.59 -64.79 32.56
N ARG A 530 -61.37 -64.04 31.76
CA ARG A 530 -62.79 -63.74 32.04
C ARG A 530 -63.69 -64.99 31.94
N ALA A 531 -63.42 -65.90 31.00
CA ALA A 531 -64.20 -67.12 30.81
C ALA A 531 -64.13 -68.11 32.00
N LEU A 532 -63.13 -67.97 32.87
CA LEU A 532 -62.95 -68.74 34.11
C LEU A 532 -63.82 -68.27 35.29
N GLU A 533 -64.62 -67.22 35.09
CA GLU A 533 -65.50 -66.59 36.10
C GLU A 533 -66.99 -66.95 35.89
N GLY A 534 -67.35 -67.48 34.72
CA GLY A 534 -68.75 -67.67 34.31
C GLY A 534 -69.46 -68.88 34.93
N GLY A 535 -70.40 -68.59 35.84
CA GLY A 535 -71.58 -69.44 36.11
C GLY A 535 -71.48 -70.40 37.30
N PHE A 536 -72.64 -70.62 37.94
CA PHE A 536 -72.88 -71.51 39.09
C PHE A 536 -72.17 -72.89 39.00
N TRP A 537 -72.06 -73.44 37.78
CA TRP A 537 -71.41 -74.72 37.49
C TRP A 537 -69.87 -74.71 37.58
N GLN A 538 -69.19 -73.57 37.43
CA GLN A 538 -67.73 -73.47 37.61
C GLN A 538 -67.33 -73.33 39.10
N GLY A 539 -68.21 -72.76 39.94
CA GLY A 539 -68.04 -72.72 41.41
C GLY A 539 -67.98 -74.12 42.03
N MET A 540 -68.76 -75.07 41.52
CA MET A 540 -68.67 -76.50 41.87
C MET A 540 -67.38 -77.15 41.34
N ARG A 541 -66.95 -76.81 40.12
CA ARG A 541 -65.73 -77.35 39.49
C ARG A 541 -64.46 -76.98 40.27
N LYS A 542 -64.41 -75.78 40.87
CA LYS A 542 -63.33 -75.34 41.78
C LYS A 542 -63.25 -76.17 43.07
N LYS A 543 -64.37 -76.72 43.56
CA LYS A 543 -64.41 -77.57 44.76
C LYS A 543 -64.09 -79.05 44.46
N VAL A 544 -64.47 -79.57 43.28
CA VAL A 544 -64.38 -81.01 42.95
C VAL A 544 -63.13 -81.38 42.12
N ARG A 545 -62.61 -80.50 41.25
CA ARG A 545 -61.42 -80.75 40.41
C ARG A 545 -60.41 -79.60 40.46
N LYS A 546 -59.84 -79.35 41.65
CA LYS A 546 -58.84 -78.28 41.91
C LYS A 546 -57.64 -78.29 40.94
N GLY A 547 -57.18 -79.47 40.50
CA GLY A 547 -55.99 -79.59 39.63
C GLY A 547 -56.19 -79.10 38.19
N SER A 548 -57.35 -79.35 37.59
CA SER A 548 -57.67 -78.90 36.21
C SER A 548 -57.91 -77.40 36.17
N TRP A 549 -58.67 -76.84 37.12
CA TRP A 549 -58.91 -75.40 37.21
C TRP A 549 -57.62 -74.61 37.47
N LYS A 550 -56.71 -75.14 38.29
CA LYS A 550 -55.40 -74.51 38.54
C LYS A 550 -54.50 -74.53 37.30
N ARG A 551 -54.51 -75.60 36.50
CA ARG A 551 -53.79 -75.66 35.20
C ARG A 551 -54.33 -74.64 34.20
N ASP A 552 -55.65 -74.48 34.10
CA ASP A 552 -56.25 -73.52 33.18
C ASP A 552 -56.02 -72.06 33.63
N LEU A 553 -56.03 -71.80 34.94
CA LEU A 553 -55.66 -70.51 35.53
C LEU A 553 -54.18 -70.18 35.30
N ASP A 554 -53.27 -71.14 35.47
CA ASP A 554 -51.83 -70.97 35.22
C ASP A 554 -51.49 -70.84 33.73
N ARG A 555 -52.36 -71.29 32.82
CA ARG A 555 -52.23 -71.11 31.35
C ARG A 555 -52.75 -69.75 30.86
N ALA A 556 -53.65 -69.11 31.64
CA ALA A 556 -54.21 -67.79 31.34
C ALA A 556 -53.44 -66.63 31.99
N ARG A 557 -52.57 -66.93 32.96
CA ARG A 557 -51.59 -66.02 33.58
C ARG A 557 -50.32 -65.95 32.76
#